data_AF-A0ABD8AUM4-F1
#
_entry.id   AF-A0ABD8AUM4-F1
#
_cell.length_a   1.000
_cell.length_b   1.000
_cell.length_c   1.000
_cell.angle_alpha   90.00
_cell.angle_beta   90.00
_cell.angle_gamma   90.00
#
_symmetry.space_group_name_H-M   'P 1'
#
loop_
_entity.id
_entity.type
_entity.pdbx_description
1 polymer ?
#
loop_
_entity_poly.entity_id
_entity_poly.type
_entity_poly.pdbx_seq_one_letter_code
_entity_poly.pdbx_strand_id
1 'polypeptide(L)'
;MKRKRIWENTAAGLTVSMLAGMLLFTSSALPAHAADTKTGVLPAGTNETSLTAKKDAVAVTKEFRILTLGDSITVGYEPNTKELPYGYVERLQEQGLLHGRTQVDNYGIAGLKTSGLKNFTTAIKDGKTLTSEAIQPSLPDPRAGQIGANTAAIRESVAQANLVAITIGGNDVSELLGTADKLSDQDLQAKVKELLATYTANVSATINDIHEINPTATIVIADQYQPMPEVAGKALYAKLMEASQGFTQTIDGIAAQFTAQGTDVKVAHVAKEFVGGEGTMTHMIKDRDFHPNQFGYAAIAEVFAKTIWGDYTKLTTPATGEPMNIIVSGKTLNTPYKPIIRNGKNFVAIQDIVNAVGATTVWDNKTSTATITYGDRKVAVKIGANAVKVNGASVTVDTPAFLNKVGKESKTYVPLAMVAEGLGFDVQYVAKLKTVFVNP
;
A
#
# COMPACT_ATOMS: atom_id res chain seq x y z
N MET A 1 34.49 -28.22 20.62
CA MET A 1 35.74 -27.44 20.71
C MET A 1 35.40 -25.96 20.60
N LYS A 2 35.78 -25.19 21.63
CA LYS A 2 35.59 -23.74 21.80
C LYS A 2 36.61 -22.95 20.97
N ARG A 3 36.23 -21.78 20.39
CA ARG A 3 37.03 -20.53 20.25
C ARG A 3 36.03 -19.37 20.00
N LYS A 4 35.55 -18.63 21.01
CA LYS A 4 36.10 -17.50 21.80
C LYS A 4 36.21 -16.16 21.03
N ARG A 5 35.38 -15.18 21.46
CA ARG A 5 35.40 -13.74 21.13
C ARG A 5 36.67 -13.06 21.65
N ILE A 6 37.10 -11.97 21.00
CA ILE A 6 37.79 -10.83 21.64
C ILE A 6 37.16 -9.54 21.08
N TRP A 7 36.72 -8.67 21.99
CA TRP A 7 36.40 -7.26 21.78
C TRP A 7 37.63 -6.45 22.19
N GLU A 8 37.95 -5.37 21.47
CA GLU A 8 38.77 -4.28 21.99
C GLU A 8 37.94 -2.99 21.98
N ASN A 9 37.71 -2.46 23.18
CA ASN A 9 37.30 -1.10 23.45
C ASN A 9 38.55 -0.21 23.40
N THR A 10 38.45 0.95 22.75
CA THR A 10 39.27 2.11 23.12
C THR A 10 38.36 3.31 23.32
N ALA A 11 38.31 3.76 24.57
CA ALA A 11 37.75 5.03 25.01
C ALA A 11 38.86 6.09 24.99
N ALA A 12 38.59 7.23 24.37
CA ALA A 12 39.26 8.52 24.58
C ALA A 12 38.43 9.57 23.83
N GLY A 13 38.05 10.73 24.35
CA GLY A 13 38.15 11.38 25.65
C GLY A 13 37.28 12.65 25.54
N LEU A 14 36.57 13.00 26.62
CA LEU A 14 35.83 14.26 26.70
C LEU A 14 36.81 15.45 26.81
N THR A 15 36.55 16.50 26.04
CA THR A 15 36.88 17.88 26.46
C THR A 15 35.68 18.79 26.22
N VAL A 16 35.40 19.59 27.25
CA VAL A 16 34.35 20.61 27.32
C VAL A 16 34.92 21.94 26.83
N SER A 17 34.16 22.67 26.03
CA SER A 17 34.23 24.13 25.97
C SER A 17 32.90 24.69 25.49
N MET A 18 32.27 25.50 26.35
CA MET A 18 31.18 26.41 26.01
C MET A 18 31.73 27.55 25.14
N LEU A 19 30.98 27.99 24.12
CA LEU A 19 30.70 29.42 23.93
C LEU A 19 29.50 29.62 22.98
N ALA A 20 28.75 30.68 23.26
CA ALA A 20 27.56 31.12 22.57
C ALA A 20 27.80 31.56 21.11
N GLY A 21 26.81 31.34 20.25
CA GLY A 21 26.81 31.78 18.85
C GLY A 21 25.45 31.57 18.19
N MET A 22 24.58 32.56 18.35
CA MET A 22 23.37 32.76 17.56
C MET A 22 23.77 32.96 16.08
N LEU A 23 23.27 32.16 15.13
CA LEU A 23 22.79 32.54 13.79
C LEU A 23 22.68 31.33 12.83
N LEU A 24 21.57 31.34 12.07
CA LEU A 24 21.31 30.70 10.77
C LEU A 24 21.02 29.19 10.73
N PHE A 25 19.72 28.89 10.81
CA PHE A 25 19.13 27.70 10.18
C PHE A 25 19.49 27.70 8.69
N THR A 26 20.37 26.79 8.28
CA THR A 26 20.41 26.36 6.89
C THR A 26 19.51 25.15 6.78
N SER A 27 18.41 25.32 6.06
CA SER A 27 17.50 24.25 5.67
C SER A 27 18.29 23.18 4.91
N SER A 28 18.51 22.01 5.50
CA SER A 28 18.78 20.81 4.70
C SER A 28 17.46 20.42 4.04
N ALA A 29 17.21 21.00 2.88
CA ALA A 29 16.09 20.68 2.02
C ALA A 29 16.03 19.15 1.84
N LEU A 30 14.88 18.56 2.17
CA LEU A 30 14.50 17.26 1.64
C LEU A 30 14.58 17.37 0.11
N PRO A 31 15.27 16.45 -0.58
CA PRO A 31 15.37 16.52 -2.02
C PRO A 31 13.96 16.42 -2.64
N ALA A 32 13.54 17.52 -3.26
CA ALA A 32 12.41 17.53 -4.20
C ALA A 32 12.81 16.68 -5.40
N HIS A 33 12.51 15.38 -5.39
CA HIS A 33 12.61 14.49 -6.55
C HIS A 33 11.25 13.78 -6.66
N ALA A 34 10.34 14.36 -7.43
CA ALA A 34 10.05 13.91 -8.80
C ALA A 34 9.70 12.42 -8.79
N ALA A 35 8.41 12.06 -8.67
CA ALA A 35 7.55 11.96 -9.84
C ALA A 35 8.35 11.38 -11.02
N ASP A 36 8.48 10.06 -11.03
CA ASP A 36 8.98 9.37 -12.21
C ASP A 36 8.01 9.69 -13.36
N THR A 37 8.55 10.17 -14.46
CA THR A 37 7.81 10.77 -15.60
C THR A 37 7.08 9.73 -16.45
N LYS A 38 6.74 8.58 -15.87
CA LYS A 38 5.90 7.52 -16.46
C LYS A 38 4.74 7.06 -15.57
N THR A 39 4.55 7.65 -14.39
CA THR A 39 3.34 7.47 -13.57
C THR A 39 2.75 8.78 -13.05
N GLY A 40 3.31 9.93 -13.46
CA GLY A 40 2.82 11.27 -13.12
C GLY A 40 1.70 11.79 -14.02
N VAL A 41 0.57 11.08 -14.09
CA VAL A 41 -0.69 11.67 -14.57
C VAL A 41 -1.72 11.51 -13.47
N LEU A 42 -2.05 12.63 -12.81
CA LEU A 42 -3.34 12.75 -12.12
C LEU A 42 -4.42 12.41 -13.15
N PRO A 43 -5.37 11.50 -12.88
CA PRO A 43 -6.38 11.13 -13.86
C PRO A 43 -7.11 12.39 -14.34
N ALA A 44 -6.91 12.74 -15.61
CA ALA A 44 -7.74 13.70 -16.29
C ALA A 44 -9.08 13.02 -16.53
N GLY A 45 -10.18 13.63 -16.07
CA GLY A 45 -11.53 13.19 -16.40
C GLY A 45 -11.65 12.98 -17.90
N THR A 46 -11.97 11.76 -18.31
CA THR A 46 -12.12 11.40 -19.70
C THR A 46 -13.38 12.08 -20.25
N ASN A 47 -13.20 13.01 -21.19
CA ASN A 47 -14.28 13.40 -22.08
C ASN A 47 -14.76 12.17 -22.86
N GLU A 48 -16.04 11.84 -22.69
CA GLU A 48 -16.72 10.83 -23.49
C GLU A 48 -16.58 11.12 -24.97
N THR A 49 -16.05 10.16 -25.72
CA THR A 49 -16.33 10.06 -27.15
C THR A 49 -17.17 8.81 -27.37
N SER A 50 -18.42 9.09 -27.74
CA SER A 50 -19.50 8.17 -28.08
C SER A 50 -19.06 7.02 -28.98
N LEU A 51 -19.23 5.79 -28.49
CA LEU A 51 -19.44 4.61 -29.31
C LEU A 51 -20.65 3.86 -28.75
N THR A 52 -21.72 3.87 -29.53
CA THR A 52 -23.00 3.21 -29.25
C THR A 52 -22.82 1.76 -28.83
N ALA A 53 -23.13 1.46 -27.57
CA ALA A 53 -23.08 0.12 -27.01
C ALA A 53 -24.20 -0.77 -27.57
N LYS A 54 -23.81 -1.86 -28.23
CA LYS A 54 -24.67 -3.05 -28.28
C LYS A 54 -24.60 -3.70 -26.90
N LYS A 55 -25.78 -3.78 -26.27
CA LYS A 55 -26.07 -4.60 -25.09
C LYS A 55 -25.56 -6.03 -25.32
N ASP A 56 -25.07 -6.62 -24.24
CA ASP A 56 -24.54 -7.98 -24.10
C ASP A 56 -23.02 -8.08 -24.22
N ALA A 57 -22.33 -7.57 -23.19
CA ALA A 57 -20.97 -7.97 -22.84
C ALA A 57 -20.97 -8.57 -21.43
N VAL A 58 -20.38 -9.76 -21.33
CA VAL A 58 -20.18 -10.60 -20.15
C VAL A 58 -19.57 -9.78 -19.00
N ALA A 59 -19.98 -10.08 -17.76
CA ALA A 59 -19.60 -9.35 -16.55
C ALA A 59 -18.08 -9.11 -16.48
N VAL A 60 -17.66 -7.87 -16.74
CA VAL A 60 -16.35 -7.38 -16.31
C VAL A 60 -16.34 -7.52 -14.79
N THR A 61 -15.46 -8.37 -14.25
CA THR A 61 -15.28 -8.52 -12.81
C THR A 61 -15.02 -7.14 -12.21
N LYS A 62 -15.92 -6.68 -11.32
CA LYS A 62 -15.85 -5.33 -10.74
C LYS A 62 -14.55 -5.22 -9.96
N GLU A 63 -13.69 -4.30 -10.40
CA GLU A 63 -12.42 -3.99 -9.74
C GLU A 63 -12.65 -3.57 -8.28
N PHE A 64 -11.83 -4.11 -7.37
CA PHE A 64 -11.83 -3.73 -5.97
C PHE A 64 -10.93 -2.50 -5.76
N ARG A 65 -11.51 -1.38 -5.36
CA ARG A 65 -10.79 -0.11 -5.17
C ARG A 65 -10.50 0.14 -3.70
N ILE A 66 -9.22 0.26 -3.38
CA ILE A 66 -8.71 0.63 -2.06
C ILE A 66 -8.29 2.10 -2.13
N LEU A 67 -8.78 2.91 -1.21
CA LEU A 67 -8.30 4.27 -0.99
C LEU A 67 -7.66 4.34 0.40
N THR A 68 -6.50 4.95 0.51
CA THR A 68 -5.85 5.15 1.82
C THR A 68 -5.67 6.63 2.14
N LEU A 69 -5.97 6.98 3.39
CA LEU A 69 -5.85 8.33 3.94
C LEU A 69 -5.12 8.24 5.28
N GLY A 70 -4.22 9.18 5.56
CA GLY A 70 -3.58 9.18 6.86
C GLY A 70 -2.24 9.89 6.89
N ASP A 71 -1.43 9.51 7.86
CA ASP A 71 -0.14 10.12 8.14
C ASP A 71 1.03 9.43 7.40
N SER A 72 2.25 9.57 7.95
CA SER A 72 3.48 8.97 7.42
C SER A 72 3.45 7.45 7.36
N ILE A 73 2.65 6.77 8.19
CA ILE A 73 2.49 5.31 8.12
C ILE A 73 1.71 4.94 6.85
N THR A 74 0.70 5.73 6.48
CA THR A 74 -0.03 5.58 5.20
C THR A 74 0.87 5.89 4.00
N VAL A 75 1.77 6.87 4.12
CA VAL A 75 2.80 7.12 3.09
C VAL A 75 3.71 5.91 2.88
N GLY A 76 3.91 5.06 3.90
CA GLY A 76 4.94 4.02 3.89
C GLY A 76 6.34 4.58 4.14
N TYR A 77 6.43 5.71 4.86
CA TYR A 77 7.71 6.35 5.17
C TYR A 77 8.60 5.44 6.02
N GLU A 78 9.82 5.21 5.57
CA GLU A 78 10.86 4.54 6.35
C GLU A 78 12.10 5.44 6.38
N PRO A 79 12.64 5.77 7.57
CA PRO A 79 13.79 6.66 7.67
C PRO A 79 15.01 6.15 6.89
N ASN A 80 15.75 7.09 6.28
CA ASN A 80 16.99 6.83 5.51
C ASN A 80 16.85 5.93 4.27
N THR A 81 15.62 5.61 3.82
CA THR A 81 15.43 4.93 2.53
C THR A 81 15.49 5.91 1.37
N LYS A 82 16.10 5.49 0.26
CA LYS A 82 16.04 6.19 -1.03
C LYS A 82 15.14 5.46 -2.04
N GLU A 83 14.61 4.30 -1.65
CA GLU A 83 13.69 3.53 -2.47
C GLU A 83 12.29 4.17 -2.43
N LEU A 84 11.46 3.83 -3.41
CA LEU A 84 10.02 4.13 -3.33
C LEU A 84 9.46 3.51 -2.04
N PRO A 85 8.47 4.17 -1.39
CA PRO A 85 7.82 3.61 -0.22
C PRO A 85 7.30 2.20 -0.48
N TYR A 86 7.55 1.32 0.49
CA TYR A 86 7.02 -0.03 0.52
C TYR A 86 6.53 -0.31 1.94
N GLY A 87 5.35 0.23 2.25
CA GLY A 87 4.71 0.19 3.54
C GLY A 87 3.58 -0.84 3.60
N TYR A 88 2.59 -0.58 4.46
CA TYR A 88 1.44 -1.48 4.58
C TYR A 88 0.49 -1.34 3.40
N VAL A 89 0.44 -0.18 2.73
CA VAL A 89 -0.48 0.08 1.61
C VAL A 89 -0.14 -0.79 0.41
N GLU A 90 1.14 -0.87 0.03
CA GLU A 90 1.58 -1.74 -1.08
C GLU A 90 1.30 -3.21 -0.76
N ARG A 91 1.54 -3.64 0.48
CA ARG A 91 1.21 -5.00 0.93
C ARG A 91 -0.29 -5.26 0.95
N LEU A 92 -1.10 -4.25 1.26
CA LEU A 92 -2.55 -4.37 1.24
C LEU A 92 -3.07 -4.52 -0.19
N GLN A 93 -2.49 -3.80 -1.15
CA GLN A 93 -2.75 -4.02 -2.57
C GLN A 93 -2.36 -5.44 -2.99
N GLU A 94 -1.19 -5.93 -2.58
CA GLU A 94 -0.76 -7.32 -2.86
C GLU A 94 -1.77 -8.34 -2.33
N GLN A 95 -2.33 -8.14 -1.13
CA GLN A 95 -3.38 -9.00 -0.60
C GLN A 95 -4.66 -8.88 -1.43
N GLY A 96 -5.11 -7.67 -1.78
CA GLY A 96 -6.28 -7.49 -2.64
C GLY A 96 -6.13 -8.19 -4.00
N LEU A 97 -4.92 -8.16 -4.58
CA LEU A 97 -4.59 -8.87 -5.83
C LEU A 97 -4.71 -10.40 -5.71
N LEU A 98 -4.69 -10.96 -4.51
CA LEU A 98 -4.99 -12.38 -4.26
C LEU A 98 -6.50 -12.67 -4.29
N HIS A 99 -7.35 -11.68 -4.05
CA HIS A 99 -8.80 -11.82 -4.06
C HIS A 99 -9.44 -11.40 -5.39
N GLY A 100 -8.70 -10.69 -6.26
CA GLY A 100 -9.14 -10.32 -7.60
C GLY A 100 -8.49 -9.04 -8.11
N ARG A 101 -9.07 -8.46 -9.18
CA ARG A 101 -8.65 -7.17 -9.73
C ARG A 101 -8.69 -6.12 -8.64
N THR A 102 -7.55 -5.47 -8.36
CA THR A 102 -7.44 -4.51 -7.26
C THR A 102 -6.62 -3.31 -7.68
N GLN A 103 -7.11 -2.10 -7.37
CA GLN A 103 -6.35 -0.86 -7.46
C GLN A 103 -6.25 -0.20 -6.09
N VAL A 104 -5.17 0.53 -5.87
CA VAL A 104 -4.95 1.33 -4.66
C VAL A 104 -4.62 2.77 -5.02
N ASP A 105 -5.31 3.71 -4.38
CA ASP A 105 -4.98 5.13 -4.39
C ASP A 105 -4.47 5.53 -3.00
N ASN A 106 -3.20 5.95 -2.91
CA ASN A 106 -2.57 6.33 -1.64
C ASN A 106 -2.47 7.85 -1.48
N TYR A 107 -3.22 8.40 -0.53
CA TYR A 107 -3.24 9.82 -0.19
C TYR A 107 -2.73 10.11 1.23
N GLY A 108 -1.78 9.31 1.72
CA GLY A 108 -1.06 9.60 2.95
C GLY A 108 -0.27 10.91 2.88
N ILE A 109 -0.25 11.66 3.98
CA ILE A 109 0.48 12.93 4.13
C ILE A 109 1.39 12.82 5.36
N ALA A 110 2.71 12.89 5.17
CA ALA A 110 3.64 12.76 6.30
C ALA A 110 3.46 13.89 7.34
N GLY A 111 3.47 13.53 8.63
CA GLY A 111 3.29 14.47 9.75
C GLY A 111 1.85 14.92 10.01
N LEU A 112 0.86 14.37 9.29
CA LEU A 112 -0.55 14.71 9.47
C LEU A 112 -1.04 14.28 10.86
N LYS A 113 -1.78 15.18 11.53
CA LYS A 113 -2.52 14.93 12.76
C LYS A 113 -3.99 14.67 12.45
N THR A 114 -4.75 14.18 13.42
CA THR A 114 -6.21 13.97 13.25
C THR A 114 -6.95 15.25 12.84
N SER A 115 -6.53 16.42 13.35
CA SER A 115 -7.13 17.71 12.97
C SER A 115 -6.87 18.06 11.51
N GLY A 116 -5.66 17.80 11.00
CA GLY A 116 -5.32 17.98 9.60
C GLY A 116 -6.08 17.03 8.69
N LEU A 117 -6.21 15.75 9.09
CA LEU A 117 -7.01 14.77 8.34
C LEU A 117 -8.48 15.18 8.26
N LYS A 118 -9.06 15.68 9.36
CA LYS A 118 -10.43 16.23 9.36
C LYS A 118 -10.55 17.39 8.37
N ASN A 119 -9.66 18.38 8.43
CA ASN A 119 -9.70 19.53 7.50
C ASN A 119 -9.64 19.05 6.04
N PHE A 120 -8.77 18.08 5.77
CA PHE A 120 -8.58 17.51 4.45
C PHE A 120 -9.81 16.76 3.95
N THR A 121 -10.41 15.89 4.76
CA THR A 121 -11.60 15.11 4.36
C THR A 121 -12.84 15.97 4.24
N THR A 122 -13.01 17.00 5.08
CA THR A 122 -14.06 18.01 4.90
C THR A 122 -13.90 18.74 3.56
N ALA A 123 -12.68 19.12 3.18
CA ALA A 123 -12.43 19.78 1.91
C ALA A 123 -12.65 18.85 0.71
N ILE A 124 -12.27 17.57 0.80
CA ILE A 124 -12.59 16.55 -0.21
C ILE A 124 -14.10 16.45 -0.39
N LYS A 125 -14.86 16.34 0.71
CA LYS A 125 -16.33 16.26 0.68
C LYS A 125 -16.96 17.46 -0.01
N ASP A 126 -16.53 18.65 0.38
CA ASP A 126 -17.01 19.94 -0.11
C ASP A 126 -16.52 20.27 -1.53
N GLY A 127 -15.59 19.49 -2.10
CA GLY A 127 -14.95 19.78 -3.38
C GLY A 127 -14.08 21.05 -3.37
N LYS A 128 -13.52 21.40 -2.22
CA LYS A 128 -12.67 22.59 -2.02
C LYS A 128 -11.20 22.22 -2.06
N THR A 129 -10.40 23.03 -2.74
CA THR A 129 -8.93 22.89 -2.72
C THR A 129 -8.34 23.45 -1.43
N LEU A 130 -7.27 22.85 -0.94
CA LEU A 130 -6.49 23.33 0.21
C LEU A 130 -5.03 23.58 -0.17
N THR A 131 -4.43 24.60 0.45
CA THR A 131 -2.97 24.71 0.54
C THR A 131 -2.44 23.76 1.62
N SER A 132 -1.13 23.48 1.63
CA SER A 132 -0.50 22.70 2.70
C SER A 132 -0.82 23.28 4.09
N GLU A 133 -0.68 24.60 4.25
CA GLU A 133 -0.95 25.31 5.49
C GLU A 133 -2.43 25.21 5.94
N ALA A 134 -3.36 25.18 4.99
CA ALA A 134 -4.78 25.03 5.28
C ALA A 134 -5.18 23.59 5.63
N ILE A 135 -4.43 22.59 5.14
CA ILE A 135 -4.55 21.21 5.65
C ILE A 135 -4.11 21.20 7.11
N GLN A 136 -2.85 21.56 7.34
CA GLN A 136 -2.26 21.66 8.66
C GLN A 136 -1.00 22.54 8.60
N PRO A 137 -0.83 23.47 9.56
CA PRO A 137 0.38 24.27 9.66
C PRO A 137 1.67 23.45 9.75
N SER A 138 2.71 23.90 9.06
CA SER A 138 4.06 23.33 9.15
C SER A 138 4.15 21.83 8.82
N LEU A 139 3.35 21.35 7.87
CA LEU A 139 3.46 19.97 7.38
C LEU A 139 4.85 19.70 6.76
N PRO A 140 5.53 18.61 7.15
CA PRO A 140 6.83 18.27 6.59
C PRO A 140 6.73 17.63 5.19
N ASP A 141 5.55 17.15 4.78
CA ASP A 141 5.38 16.51 3.48
C ASP A 141 5.36 17.57 2.34
N PRO A 142 6.36 17.59 1.45
CA PRO A 142 6.42 18.56 0.36
C PRO A 142 5.28 18.38 -0.65
N ARG A 143 4.60 17.23 -0.66
CA ARG A 143 3.48 16.92 -1.56
C ARG A 143 2.15 17.45 -1.06
N ALA A 144 2.04 17.83 0.22
CA ALA A 144 0.77 18.21 0.85
C ALA A 144 0.00 19.28 0.08
N GLY A 145 0.69 20.30 -0.45
CA GLY A 145 0.05 21.33 -1.26
C GLY A 145 -0.54 20.81 -2.58
N GLN A 146 0.16 19.90 -3.26
CA GLN A 146 -0.35 19.27 -4.49
C GLN A 146 -1.52 18.34 -4.19
N ILE A 147 -1.44 17.56 -3.11
CA ILE A 147 -2.52 16.68 -2.65
C ILE A 147 -3.76 17.50 -2.31
N GLY A 148 -3.59 18.60 -1.55
CA GLY A 148 -4.68 19.51 -1.19
C GLY A 148 -5.31 20.23 -2.38
N ALA A 149 -4.55 20.49 -3.45
CA ALA A 149 -5.11 21.05 -4.69
C ALA A 149 -5.92 20.03 -5.50
N ASN A 150 -5.76 18.72 -5.24
CA ASN A 150 -6.35 17.63 -6.02
C ASN A 150 -7.59 16.99 -5.35
N THR A 151 -8.26 17.71 -4.44
CA THR A 151 -9.39 17.18 -3.66
C THR A 151 -10.57 16.71 -4.50
N ALA A 152 -10.81 17.32 -5.66
CA ALA A 152 -11.88 16.90 -6.58
C ALA A 152 -11.67 15.47 -7.10
N ALA A 153 -10.47 15.14 -7.59
CA ALA A 153 -10.14 13.79 -8.04
C ALA A 153 -10.13 12.79 -6.88
N ILE A 154 -9.63 13.21 -5.70
CA ILE A 154 -9.67 12.36 -4.51
C ILE A 154 -11.12 12.04 -4.10
N ARG A 155 -12.03 13.01 -4.22
CA ARG A 155 -13.47 12.81 -3.97
C ARG A 155 -14.05 11.74 -4.90
N GLU A 156 -13.64 11.71 -6.17
CA GLU A 156 -14.03 10.65 -7.11
C GLU A 156 -13.49 9.29 -6.68
N SER A 157 -12.22 9.21 -6.26
CA SER A 157 -11.66 7.96 -5.72
C SER A 157 -12.39 7.51 -4.45
N VAL A 158 -12.76 8.41 -3.53
CA VAL A 158 -13.58 8.08 -2.34
C VAL A 158 -14.95 7.55 -2.77
N ALA A 159 -15.61 8.20 -3.73
CA ALA A 159 -16.93 7.79 -4.24
C ALA A 159 -16.93 6.39 -4.89
N GLN A 160 -15.78 5.95 -5.43
CA GLN A 160 -15.64 4.66 -6.09
C GLN A 160 -15.01 3.57 -5.20
N ALA A 161 -14.46 3.94 -4.05
CA ALA A 161 -13.78 3.02 -3.15
C ALA A 161 -14.72 1.92 -2.64
N ASN A 162 -14.22 0.68 -2.64
CA ASN A 162 -14.82 -0.41 -1.87
C ASN A 162 -14.34 -0.37 -0.42
N LEU A 163 -13.09 0.07 -0.22
CA LEU A 163 -12.40 0.12 1.05
C LEU A 163 -11.70 1.47 1.23
N VAL A 164 -11.89 2.09 2.39
CA VAL A 164 -11.08 3.23 2.85
C VAL A 164 -10.26 2.79 4.06
N ALA A 165 -8.93 2.72 3.92
CA ALA A 165 -8.02 2.33 5.00
C ALA A 165 -7.29 3.55 5.59
N ILE A 166 -7.24 3.65 6.92
CA ILE A 166 -6.75 4.85 7.60
C ILE A 166 -5.73 4.52 8.69
N THR A 167 -4.60 5.23 8.71
CA THR A 167 -3.70 5.32 9.87
C THR A 167 -3.52 6.77 10.28
N ILE A 168 -3.92 7.13 11.50
CA ILE A 168 -3.82 8.50 12.00
C ILE A 168 -3.82 8.52 13.53
N GLY A 169 -3.15 9.50 14.12
CA GLY A 169 -3.15 9.75 15.57
C GLY A 169 -1.76 9.76 16.19
N GLY A 170 -0.78 9.13 15.57
CA GLY A 170 0.59 9.08 16.09
C GLY A 170 1.21 10.47 16.30
N ASN A 171 0.95 11.39 15.37
CA ASN A 171 1.44 12.76 15.46
C ASN A 171 0.70 13.62 16.50
N ASP A 172 -0.51 13.22 16.91
CA ASP A 172 -1.28 13.86 17.98
C ASP A 172 -0.69 13.51 19.36
N VAL A 173 -0.14 12.31 19.50
CA VAL A 173 0.38 11.77 20.78
C VAL A 173 1.90 11.79 20.88
N SER A 174 2.61 12.18 19.83
CA SER A 174 4.09 12.13 19.76
C SER A 174 4.78 12.92 20.88
N GLU A 175 4.16 14.00 21.36
CA GLU A 175 4.66 14.78 22.50
C GLU A 175 4.71 13.94 23.80
N LEU A 176 3.75 13.02 24.01
CA LEU A 176 3.71 12.16 25.18
C LEU A 176 4.95 11.25 25.26
N LEU A 177 5.47 10.79 24.12
CA LEU A 177 6.68 9.96 24.07
C LEU A 177 7.89 10.64 24.69
N GLY A 178 7.91 11.98 24.70
CA GLY A 178 9.01 12.77 25.21
C GLY A 178 8.80 13.47 26.55
N THR A 179 7.57 13.40 27.08
CA THR A 179 7.15 14.20 28.25
C THR A 179 6.48 13.38 29.35
N ALA A 180 5.98 12.17 29.05
CA ALA A 180 5.19 11.38 30.01
C ALA A 180 5.99 10.94 31.26
N ASP A 181 7.31 10.89 31.19
CA ASP A 181 8.19 10.61 32.34
C ASP A 181 8.28 11.78 33.33
N LYS A 182 7.98 13.00 32.87
CA LYS A 182 8.03 14.23 33.66
C LYS A 182 6.67 14.61 34.25
N LEU A 183 5.61 13.94 33.85
CA LEU A 183 4.25 14.21 34.30
C LEU A 183 3.90 13.36 35.53
N SER A 184 3.15 13.97 36.45
CA SER A 184 2.44 13.20 37.47
C SER A 184 1.41 12.28 36.81
N ASP A 185 1.00 11.21 37.49
CA ASP A 185 0.00 10.29 36.94
C ASP A 185 -1.34 11.02 36.67
N GLN A 186 -1.71 11.96 37.54
CA GLN A 186 -2.91 12.78 37.36
C GLN A 186 -2.82 13.71 36.14
N ASP A 187 -1.68 14.38 35.93
CA ASP A 187 -1.49 15.27 34.78
C ASP A 187 -1.44 14.49 33.47
N LEU A 188 -0.78 13.32 33.47
CA LEU A 188 -0.76 12.44 32.32
C LEU A 188 -2.17 11.96 31.96
N GLN A 189 -2.96 11.52 32.93
CA GLN A 189 -4.35 11.10 32.72
C GLN A 189 -5.21 12.25 32.17
N ALA A 190 -5.06 13.46 32.71
CA ALA A 190 -5.75 14.65 32.20
C ALA A 190 -5.35 14.95 30.74
N LYS A 191 -4.07 14.83 30.40
CA LYS A 191 -3.56 15.05 29.04
C LYS A 191 -4.05 14.00 28.05
N VAL A 192 -3.99 12.72 28.44
CA VAL A 192 -4.53 11.61 27.62
C VAL A 192 -6.02 11.82 27.37
N LYS A 193 -6.80 12.20 28.39
CA LYS A 193 -8.23 12.50 28.23
C LYS A 193 -8.51 13.61 27.22
N GLU A 194 -7.73 14.70 27.26
CA GLU A 194 -7.83 15.80 26.28
C GLU A 194 -7.54 15.32 24.85
N LEU A 195 -6.48 14.53 24.70
CA LEU A 195 -6.08 13.95 23.40
C LEU A 195 -7.15 13.00 22.86
N LEU A 196 -7.72 12.13 23.70
CA LEU A 196 -8.79 11.21 23.31
C LEU A 196 -10.08 11.94 22.91
N ALA A 197 -10.42 13.03 23.59
CA ALA A 197 -11.57 13.86 23.22
C ALA A 197 -11.38 14.51 21.83
N THR A 198 -10.18 15.05 21.58
CA THR A 198 -9.82 15.63 20.29
C THR A 198 -9.80 14.58 19.17
N TYR A 199 -9.18 13.43 19.44
CA TYR A 199 -9.16 12.28 18.54
C TYR A 199 -10.57 11.84 18.18
N THR A 200 -11.44 11.68 19.18
CA THR A 200 -12.85 11.29 19.00
C THR A 200 -13.58 12.24 18.06
N ALA A 201 -13.47 13.55 18.31
CA ALA A 201 -14.14 14.56 17.50
C ALA A 201 -13.64 14.55 16.04
N ASN A 202 -12.33 14.50 15.83
CA ASN A 202 -11.73 14.60 14.51
C ASN A 202 -11.92 13.32 13.67
N VAL A 203 -11.76 12.15 14.27
CA VAL A 203 -11.94 10.87 13.59
C VAL A 203 -13.42 10.64 13.27
N SER A 204 -14.33 10.97 14.19
CA SER A 204 -15.77 10.88 13.91
C SER A 204 -16.19 11.80 12.76
N ALA A 205 -15.65 13.04 12.70
CA ALA A 205 -15.90 13.93 11.57
C ALA A 205 -15.36 13.36 10.26
N THR A 206 -14.16 12.78 10.29
CA THR A 206 -13.55 12.13 9.11
C THR A 206 -14.39 10.97 8.59
N ILE A 207 -14.89 10.09 9.48
CA ILE A 207 -15.76 8.97 9.10
C ILE A 207 -17.08 9.49 8.49
N ASN A 208 -17.70 10.50 9.11
CA ASN A 208 -18.90 11.13 8.58
C ASN A 208 -18.67 11.70 7.18
N ASP A 209 -17.57 12.42 6.96
CA ASP A 209 -17.27 13.04 5.67
C ASP A 209 -17.06 11.98 4.58
N ILE A 210 -16.38 10.87 4.90
CA ILE A 210 -16.20 9.73 3.97
C ILE A 210 -17.56 9.07 3.68
N HIS A 211 -18.36 8.81 4.70
CA HIS A 211 -19.67 8.15 4.57
C HIS A 211 -20.66 8.99 3.75
N GLU A 212 -20.60 10.32 3.87
CA GLU A 212 -21.43 11.23 3.07
C GLU A 212 -21.08 11.18 1.57
N ILE A 213 -19.80 11.00 1.23
CA ILE A 213 -19.35 10.83 -0.16
C ILE A 213 -19.69 9.43 -0.67
N ASN A 214 -19.44 8.39 0.15
CA ASN A 214 -19.63 6.99 -0.20
C ASN A 214 -20.23 6.19 0.97
N PRO A 215 -21.57 6.03 0.99
CA PRO A 215 -22.23 5.33 2.08
C PRO A 215 -22.02 3.82 2.08
N THR A 216 -21.41 3.27 1.02
CA THR A 216 -21.25 1.82 0.83
C THR A 216 -19.82 1.32 1.03
N ALA A 217 -18.84 2.21 1.20
CA ALA A 217 -17.47 1.82 1.47
C ALA A 217 -17.33 1.23 2.88
N THR A 218 -16.57 0.14 3.00
CA THR A 218 -16.04 -0.29 4.29
C THR A 218 -14.91 0.66 4.69
N ILE A 219 -14.94 1.16 5.92
CA ILE A 219 -13.87 1.99 6.48
C ILE A 219 -13.11 1.15 7.50
N VAL A 220 -11.78 1.05 7.36
CA VAL A 220 -10.91 0.34 8.31
C VAL A 220 -9.89 1.32 8.86
N ILE A 221 -9.87 1.51 10.17
CA ILE A 221 -8.98 2.46 10.85
C ILE A 221 -8.08 1.70 11.82
N ALA A 222 -6.78 1.95 11.78
CA ALA A 222 -5.85 1.38 12.75
C ALA A 222 -6.00 2.03 14.13
N ASP A 223 -5.86 1.23 15.19
CA ASP A 223 -5.55 1.77 16.51
C ASP A 223 -4.07 2.19 16.62
N GLN A 224 -3.73 2.85 17.73
CA GLN A 224 -2.42 3.48 17.88
C GLN A 224 -1.47 2.64 18.72
N TYR A 225 -0.42 2.11 18.08
CA TYR A 225 0.66 1.41 18.79
C TYR A 225 1.60 2.39 19.50
N GLN A 226 2.25 1.90 20.55
CA GLN A 226 3.29 2.62 21.29
C GLN A 226 4.67 2.15 20.78
N PRO A 227 5.48 3.03 20.15
CA PRO A 227 6.75 2.65 19.52
C PRO A 227 7.93 2.42 20.47
N MET A 228 7.86 2.86 21.73
CA MET A 228 9.03 2.84 22.62
C MET A 228 9.10 1.54 23.45
N PRO A 229 10.25 0.82 23.43
CA PRO A 229 10.38 -0.48 24.08
C PRO A 229 10.53 -0.37 25.60
N GLU A 230 10.18 -1.43 26.33
CA GLU A 230 10.27 -1.46 27.81
C GLU A 230 11.67 -1.13 28.35
N VAL A 231 12.71 -1.55 27.63
CA VAL A 231 14.12 -1.29 28.00
C VAL A 231 14.48 0.20 28.03
N ALA A 232 13.69 1.07 27.40
CA ALA A 232 13.86 2.52 27.49
C ALA A 232 13.40 3.09 28.85
N GLY A 233 12.57 2.34 29.59
CA GLY A 233 12.15 2.69 30.94
C GLY A 233 10.83 2.02 31.32
N LYS A 234 10.86 1.09 32.29
CA LYS A 234 9.71 0.26 32.67
C LYS A 234 8.47 1.05 33.12
N ALA A 235 8.66 2.07 33.97
CA ALA A 235 7.56 2.90 34.46
C ALA A 235 6.93 3.74 33.34
N LEU A 236 7.77 4.32 32.48
CA LEU A 236 7.33 5.09 31.33
C LEU A 236 6.61 4.20 30.29
N TYR A 237 7.14 2.99 30.07
CA TYR A 237 6.53 2.00 29.20
C TYR A 237 5.12 1.63 29.66
N ALA A 238 4.93 1.32 30.95
CA ALA A 238 3.61 1.02 31.50
C ALA A 238 2.60 2.16 31.26
N LYS A 239 3.02 3.41 31.49
CA LYS A 239 2.21 4.61 31.23
C LYS A 239 1.81 4.77 29.77
N LEU A 240 2.74 4.54 28.84
CA LEU A 240 2.45 4.66 27.41
C LEU A 240 1.61 3.50 26.88
N MET A 241 1.76 2.30 27.46
CA MET A 241 0.88 1.16 27.17
C MET A 241 -0.55 1.43 27.62
N GLU A 242 -0.75 2.01 28.80
CA GLU A 242 -2.07 2.42 29.28
C GLU A 242 -2.69 3.48 28.36
N ALA A 243 -1.90 4.48 27.94
CA ALA A 243 -2.36 5.48 26.98
C ALA A 243 -2.77 4.84 25.64
N SER A 244 -1.93 3.97 25.07
CA SER A 244 -2.23 3.22 23.83
C SER A 244 -3.52 2.41 23.95
N GLN A 245 -3.73 1.72 25.08
CA GLN A 245 -4.98 1.00 25.34
C GLN A 245 -6.21 1.94 25.36
N GLY A 246 -6.07 3.15 25.93
CA GLY A 246 -7.11 4.18 25.90
C GLY A 246 -7.47 4.62 24.48
N PHE A 247 -6.47 4.73 23.58
CA PHE A 247 -6.71 5.00 22.15
C PHE A 247 -7.44 3.84 21.47
N THR A 248 -7.02 2.59 21.71
CA THR A 248 -7.72 1.40 21.18
C THR A 248 -9.19 1.37 21.61
N GLN A 249 -9.47 1.54 22.91
CA GLN A 249 -10.85 1.57 23.42
C GLN A 249 -11.67 2.71 22.81
N THR A 250 -11.03 3.86 22.56
CA THR A 250 -11.70 5.02 21.97
C THR A 250 -12.09 4.76 20.52
N ILE A 251 -11.18 4.23 19.69
CA ILE A 251 -11.51 3.92 18.30
C ILE A 251 -12.53 2.77 18.18
N ASP A 252 -12.51 1.81 19.09
CA ASP A 252 -13.55 0.77 19.20
C ASP A 252 -14.92 1.37 19.50
N GLY A 253 -14.99 2.31 20.44
CA GLY A 253 -16.22 3.02 20.78
C GLY A 253 -16.77 3.81 19.59
N ILE A 254 -15.90 4.51 18.86
CA ILE A 254 -16.26 5.24 17.64
C ILE A 254 -16.79 4.27 16.58
N ALA A 255 -16.05 3.19 16.27
CA ALA A 255 -16.46 2.22 15.26
C ALA A 255 -17.79 1.54 15.61
N ALA A 256 -18.00 1.19 16.88
CA ALA A 256 -19.25 0.62 17.38
C ALA A 256 -20.43 1.60 17.22
N GLN A 257 -20.22 2.89 17.52
CA GLN A 257 -21.23 3.92 17.34
C GLN A 257 -21.66 4.04 15.87
N PHE A 258 -20.71 4.09 14.93
CA PHE A 258 -21.00 4.18 13.51
C PHE A 258 -21.63 2.90 12.95
N THR A 259 -21.18 1.73 13.40
CA THR A 259 -21.77 0.44 13.04
C THR A 259 -23.23 0.35 13.49
N ALA A 260 -23.54 0.82 14.70
CA ALA A 260 -24.92 0.88 15.20
C ALA A 260 -25.81 1.82 14.37
N GLN A 261 -25.23 2.77 13.63
CA GLN A 261 -25.91 3.68 12.72
C GLN A 261 -25.95 3.18 11.27
N GLY A 262 -25.39 1.99 11.00
CA GLY A 262 -25.40 1.36 9.68
C GLY A 262 -24.20 1.70 8.78
N THR A 263 -23.18 2.39 9.29
CA THR A 263 -21.91 2.62 8.57
C THR A 263 -20.95 1.46 8.85
N ASP A 264 -20.40 0.81 7.82
CA ASP A 264 -19.44 -0.29 7.97
C ASP A 264 -18.05 0.24 8.36
N VAL A 265 -17.78 0.32 9.67
CA VAL A 265 -16.51 0.75 10.24
C VAL A 265 -15.89 -0.38 11.04
N LYS A 266 -14.62 -0.68 10.77
CA LYS A 266 -13.85 -1.71 11.46
C LYS A 266 -12.55 -1.14 12.02
N VAL A 267 -12.07 -1.74 13.11
CA VAL A 267 -10.78 -1.39 13.71
C VAL A 267 -9.73 -2.43 13.33
N ALA A 268 -8.62 -1.96 12.78
CA ALA A 268 -7.41 -2.74 12.62
C ALA A 268 -6.57 -2.62 13.91
N HIS A 269 -6.66 -3.62 14.78
CA HIS A 269 -5.97 -3.65 16.07
C HIS A 269 -4.47 -3.94 15.93
N VAL A 270 -3.71 -2.95 15.48
CA VAL A 270 -2.27 -2.98 15.26
C VAL A 270 -1.51 -2.93 16.58
N ALA A 271 -1.99 -2.17 17.57
CA ALA A 271 -1.29 -1.89 18.82
C ALA A 271 -0.82 -3.16 19.55
N LYS A 272 -1.69 -4.17 19.63
CA LYS A 272 -1.39 -5.44 20.30
C LYS A 272 -0.24 -6.23 19.64
N GLU A 273 -0.07 -6.10 18.32
CA GLU A 273 0.97 -6.82 17.59
C GLU A 273 2.36 -6.23 17.86
N PHE A 274 2.43 -4.95 18.25
CA PHE A 274 3.68 -4.28 18.57
C PHE A 274 4.21 -4.59 19.98
N VAL A 275 3.35 -5.10 20.86
CA VAL A 275 3.70 -5.36 22.28
C VAL A 275 4.86 -6.33 22.41
N GLY A 276 5.97 -5.86 22.99
CA GLY A 276 7.20 -6.62 23.17
C GLY A 276 8.07 -6.75 21.91
N GLY A 277 7.62 -6.23 20.78
CA GLY A 277 8.33 -6.20 19.50
C GLY A 277 8.66 -4.77 19.02
N GLU A 278 8.48 -3.76 19.86
CA GLU A 278 8.61 -2.35 19.49
C GLU A 278 9.99 -2.06 18.89
N GLY A 279 11.04 -2.56 19.56
CA GLY A 279 12.42 -2.37 19.11
C GLY A 279 12.83 -3.17 17.87
N THR A 280 12.07 -4.20 17.49
CA THR A 280 12.33 -5.00 16.28
C THR A 280 11.50 -4.54 15.10
N MET A 281 10.36 -3.89 15.34
CA MET A 281 9.42 -3.43 14.31
C MET A 281 9.44 -1.92 14.07
N THR A 282 10.11 -1.15 14.91
CA THR A 282 10.15 0.31 14.81
C THR A 282 11.59 0.78 14.63
N HIS A 283 11.82 1.64 13.64
CA HIS A 283 13.02 2.46 13.60
C HIS A 283 12.99 3.45 14.76
N MET A 284 14.09 3.52 15.50
CA MET A 284 14.27 4.49 16.59
C MET A 284 15.58 5.21 16.35
N ILE A 285 15.51 6.42 15.80
CA ILE A 285 16.71 7.21 15.50
C ILE A 285 16.93 8.25 16.60
N LYS A 286 18.17 8.75 16.72
CA LYS A 286 18.62 9.75 17.69
C LYS A 286 17.69 10.97 17.83
N ASP A 287 16.97 11.33 16.77
CA ASP A 287 16.02 12.46 16.72
C ASP A 287 14.58 12.07 17.08
N ARG A 288 14.36 10.89 17.70
CA ARG A 288 13.03 10.37 18.07
C ARG A 288 12.09 10.20 16.88
N ASP A 289 12.68 9.89 15.72
CA ASP A 289 11.95 9.40 14.56
C ASP A 289 11.52 7.94 14.85
N PHE A 290 10.22 7.76 15.10
CA PHE A 290 9.56 6.50 15.45
C PHE A 290 8.62 6.06 14.34
N HIS A 291 9.11 5.27 13.40
CA HIS A 291 8.30 4.75 12.30
C HIS A 291 8.48 3.25 12.12
N PRO A 292 7.47 2.53 11.61
CA PRO A 292 7.61 1.12 11.32
C PRO A 292 8.79 0.88 10.37
N ASN A 293 9.57 -0.15 10.65
CA ASN A 293 10.45 -0.73 9.65
C ASN A 293 9.68 -1.76 8.82
N GLN A 294 10.37 -2.48 7.94
CA GLN A 294 9.74 -3.51 7.09
C GLN A 294 9.04 -4.64 7.86
N PHE A 295 9.48 -4.97 9.09
CA PHE A 295 8.75 -5.92 9.96
C PHE A 295 7.48 -5.29 10.52
N GLY A 296 7.56 -4.04 10.99
CA GLY A 296 6.39 -3.31 11.48
C GLY A 296 5.33 -3.10 10.39
N TYR A 297 5.74 -2.70 9.18
CA TYR A 297 4.83 -2.56 8.04
C TYR A 297 4.20 -3.89 7.62
N ALA A 298 4.93 -5.01 7.73
CA ALA A 298 4.35 -6.33 7.49
C ALA A 298 3.30 -6.68 8.55
N ALA A 299 3.55 -6.40 9.83
CA ALA A 299 2.58 -6.62 10.91
C ALA A 299 1.32 -5.76 10.73
N ILE A 300 1.48 -4.47 10.39
CA ILE A 300 0.35 -3.57 10.09
C ILE A 300 -0.48 -4.14 8.93
N ALA A 301 0.17 -4.51 7.81
CA ALA A 301 -0.51 -5.06 6.64
C ALA A 301 -1.27 -6.36 6.97
N GLU A 302 -0.67 -7.24 7.78
CA GLU A 302 -1.30 -8.48 8.21
C GLU A 302 -2.57 -8.23 9.04
N VAL A 303 -2.54 -7.26 9.96
CA VAL A 303 -3.72 -6.88 10.74
C VAL A 303 -4.82 -6.34 9.84
N PHE A 304 -4.50 -5.38 8.95
CA PHE A 304 -5.49 -4.85 8.02
C PHE A 304 -6.09 -5.95 7.14
N ALA A 305 -5.25 -6.80 6.55
CA ALA A 305 -5.71 -7.88 5.67
C ALA A 305 -6.64 -8.84 6.41
N LYS A 306 -6.30 -9.25 7.63
CA LYS A 306 -7.17 -10.09 8.47
C LYS A 306 -8.48 -9.39 8.83
N THR A 307 -8.47 -8.09 9.07
CA THR A 307 -9.69 -7.32 9.34
C THR A 307 -10.59 -7.21 8.10
N ILE A 308 -10.01 -7.13 6.91
CA ILE A 308 -10.74 -6.94 5.64
C ILE A 308 -11.23 -8.27 5.06
N TRP A 309 -10.35 -9.27 4.94
CA TRP A 309 -10.59 -10.53 4.25
C TRP A 309 -10.63 -11.76 5.16
N GLY A 310 -10.23 -11.63 6.43
CA GLY A 310 -10.20 -12.73 7.40
C GLY A 310 -8.90 -13.54 7.41
N ASP A 311 -8.02 -13.31 6.44
CA ASP A 311 -6.73 -13.98 6.33
C ASP A 311 -5.61 -13.05 5.84
N TYR A 312 -4.38 -13.58 5.85
CA TYR A 312 -3.20 -12.93 5.30
C TYR A 312 -2.30 -13.98 4.67
N THR A 313 -1.94 -13.77 3.40
CA THR A 313 -1.02 -14.63 2.67
C THR A 313 0.36 -13.99 2.64
N LYS A 314 1.31 -14.63 3.32
CA LYS A 314 2.72 -14.21 3.27
C LYS A 314 3.33 -14.57 1.92
N LEU A 315 3.53 -13.55 1.08
CA LEU A 315 4.22 -13.68 -0.19
C LEU A 315 5.73 -13.72 0.00
N THR A 316 6.42 -14.45 -0.87
CA THR A 316 7.88 -14.63 -0.81
C THR A 316 8.52 -14.24 -2.12
N THR A 317 9.63 -13.49 -2.05
CA THR A 317 10.42 -13.16 -3.23
C THR A 317 11.24 -14.38 -3.66
N PRO A 318 11.29 -14.71 -4.97
CA PRO A 318 12.17 -15.75 -5.49
C PRO A 318 13.65 -15.46 -5.18
N ALA A 319 14.43 -16.51 -4.98
CA ALA A 319 15.88 -16.39 -4.79
C ALA A 319 16.56 -15.76 -6.01
N THR A 320 17.76 -15.19 -5.81
CA THR A 320 18.54 -14.64 -6.92
C THR A 320 18.81 -15.70 -7.99
N GLY A 321 18.48 -15.41 -9.24
CA GLY A 321 18.62 -16.33 -10.37
C GLY A 321 17.37 -17.19 -10.63
N GLU A 322 16.41 -17.23 -9.71
CA GLU A 322 15.12 -17.88 -9.93
C GLU A 322 14.16 -16.97 -10.73
N PRO A 323 13.27 -17.55 -11.53
CA PRO A 323 12.27 -16.79 -12.27
C PRO A 323 11.24 -16.14 -11.33
N MET A 324 10.57 -15.10 -11.83
CA MET A 324 9.48 -14.43 -11.11
C MET A 324 8.36 -15.40 -10.72
N ASN A 325 7.68 -15.11 -9.61
CA ASN A 325 6.43 -15.79 -9.28
C ASN A 325 5.33 -15.34 -10.23
N ILE A 326 4.39 -16.24 -10.50
CA ILE A 326 3.13 -15.92 -11.19
C ILE A 326 2.01 -16.38 -10.28
N ILE A 327 1.06 -15.48 -10.03
CA ILE A 327 -0.14 -15.76 -9.28
C ILE A 327 -1.33 -15.50 -10.21
N VAL A 328 -2.17 -16.51 -10.39
CA VAL A 328 -3.34 -16.45 -11.27
C VAL A 328 -4.59 -16.66 -10.42
N SER A 329 -5.49 -15.69 -10.42
CA SER A 329 -6.73 -15.74 -9.63
C SER A 329 -6.47 -16.11 -8.16
N GLY A 330 -5.49 -15.45 -7.54
CA GLY A 330 -5.09 -15.70 -6.14
C GLY A 330 -4.23 -16.93 -5.87
N LYS A 331 -3.94 -17.75 -6.87
CA LYS A 331 -3.19 -19.00 -6.70
C LYS A 331 -1.84 -18.95 -7.38
N THR A 332 -0.77 -19.28 -6.66
CA THR A 332 0.56 -19.45 -7.25
C THR A 332 0.52 -20.49 -8.36
N LEU A 333 0.97 -20.11 -9.55
CA LEU A 333 1.05 -20.98 -10.71
C LEU A 333 2.19 -22.00 -10.52
N ASN A 334 1.83 -23.20 -10.09
CA ASN A 334 2.78 -24.29 -10.00
C ASN A 334 2.91 -25.01 -11.35
N THR A 335 3.88 -24.58 -12.15
CA THR A 335 4.18 -25.15 -13.47
C THR A 335 5.62 -25.68 -13.56
N PRO A 336 5.85 -26.82 -14.27
CA PRO A 336 7.20 -27.24 -14.65
C PRO A 336 7.79 -26.36 -15.76
N TYR A 337 6.97 -25.57 -16.47
CA TYR A 337 7.37 -24.68 -17.55
C TYR A 337 7.65 -23.28 -16.99
N LYS A 338 8.75 -23.16 -16.25
CA LYS A 338 9.12 -21.95 -15.53
C LYS A 338 9.22 -20.73 -16.46
N PRO A 339 8.94 -19.51 -15.96
CA PRO A 339 9.13 -18.28 -16.72
C PRO A 339 10.59 -18.13 -17.18
N ILE A 340 10.79 -17.47 -18.32
CA ILE A 340 12.11 -17.25 -18.92
C ILE A 340 12.34 -15.76 -19.10
N ILE A 341 13.52 -15.28 -18.71
CA ILE A 341 13.96 -13.92 -19.02
C ILE A 341 14.70 -13.94 -20.36
N ARG A 342 14.22 -13.17 -21.33
CA ARG A 342 14.87 -12.99 -22.64
C ARG A 342 14.79 -11.52 -23.04
N ASN A 343 15.95 -10.92 -23.35
CA ASN A 343 16.08 -9.50 -23.70
C ASN A 343 15.42 -8.55 -22.68
N GLY A 344 15.59 -8.85 -21.39
CA GLY A 344 15.00 -8.05 -20.31
C GLY A 344 13.48 -8.21 -20.12
N LYS A 345 12.84 -9.14 -20.85
CA LYS A 345 11.40 -9.41 -20.73
C LYS A 345 11.12 -10.80 -20.18
N ASN A 346 10.07 -10.90 -19.38
CA ASN A 346 9.58 -12.16 -18.84
C ASN A 346 8.63 -12.83 -19.83
N PHE A 347 8.93 -14.09 -20.14
CA PHE A 347 8.11 -14.95 -20.97
C PHE A 347 7.54 -16.08 -20.15
N VAL A 348 6.33 -16.47 -20.48
CA VAL A 348 5.58 -17.49 -19.75
C VAL A 348 5.02 -18.52 -20.72
N ALA A 349 4.96 -19.78 -20.29
CA ALA A 349 4.24 -20.81 -21.01
C ALA A 349 2.74 -20.50 -20.96
N ILE A 350 2.20 -20.02 -22.07
CA ILE A 350 0.85 -19.42 -22.06
C ILE A 350 -0.24 -20.43 -21.72
N GLN A 351 -0.04 -21.70 -22.08
CA GLN A 351 -1.02 -22.76 -21.85
C GLN A 351 -1.35 -22.92 -20.37
N ASP A 352 -0.39 -22.78 -19.46
CA ASP A 352 -0.63 -23.01 -18.03
C ASP A 352 -1.48 -21.89 -17.43
N ILE A 353 -1.22 -20.64 -17.85
CA ILE A 353 -2.01 -19.48 -17.43
C ILE A 353 -3.42 -19.58 -17.99
N VAL A 354 -3.55 -19.93 -19.27
CA VAL A 354 -4.85 -20.12 -19.95
C VAL A 354 -5.67 -21.23 -19.28
N ASN A 355 -5.03 -22.33 -18.91
CA ASN A 355 -5.70 -23.40 -18.16
C ASN A 355 -6.12 -22.92 -16.75
N ALA A 356 -5.24 -22.18 -16.05
CA ALA A 356 -5.50 -21.69 -14.70
C ALA A 356 -6.69 -20.71 -14.62
N VAL A 357 -6.93 -19.93 -15.68
CA VAL A 357 -8.09 -19.03 -15.80
C VAL A 357 -9.31 -19.66 -16.49
N GLY A 358 -9.21 -20.93 -16.93
CA GLY A 358 -10.30 -21.63 -17.62
C GLY A 358 -10.53 -21.19 -19.08
N ALA A 359 -9.56 -20.53 -19.69
CA ALA A 359 -9.57 -20.21 -21.11
C ALA A 359 -9.22 -21.45 -21.95
N THR A 360 -9.52 -21.40 -23.26
CA THR A 360 -9.26 -22.51 -24.19
C THR A 360 -8.18 -22.14 -25.20
N THR A 361 -7.34 -23.11 -25.59
CA THR A 361 -6.32 -22.92 -26.64
C THR A 361 -6.53 -23.90 -27.79
N VAL A 362 -6.43 -23.42 -29.03
CA VAL A 362 -6.37 -24.22 -30.25
C VAL A 362 -5.06 -23.92 -30.98
N TRP A 363 -4.32 -24.97 -31.34
CA TRP A 363 -3.07 -24.86 -32.11
C TRP A 363 -3.28 -25.22 -33.58
N ASP A 364 -2.82 -24.36 -34.48
CA ASP A 364 -2.76 -24.61 -35.92
C ASP A 364 -1.32 -24.89 -36.36
N ASN A 365 -1.03 -26.14 -36.71
CA ASN A 365 0.29 -26.58 -37.19
C ASN A 365 0.67 -25.97 -38.54
N LYS A 366 -0.29 -25.65 -39.43
CA LYS A 366 0.02 -25.14 -40.77
C LYS A 366 0.57 -23.72 -40.70
N THR A 367 0.05 -22.95 -39.76
CA THR A 367 0.39 -21.53 -39.62
C THR A 367 1.28 -21.26 -38.40
N SER A 368 1.57 -22.28 -37.60
CA SER A 368 2.27 -22.18 -36.30
C SER A 368 1.64 -21.13 -35.39
N THR A 369 0.31 -21.20 -35.23
CA THR A 369 -0.48 -20.20 -34.51
C THR A 369 -1.22 -20.83 -33.33
N ALA A 370 -1.01 -20.28 -32.13
CA ALA A 370 -1.82 -20.57 -30.95
C ALA A 370 -2.98 -19.58 -30.88
N THR A 371 -4.20 -20.07 -30.81
CA THR A 371 -5.41 -19.25 -30.68
C THR A 371 -6.03 -19.50 -29.32
N ILE A 372 -6.08 -18.47 -28.49
CA ILE A 372 -6.60 -18.51 -27.12
C ILE A 372 -7.94 -17.81 -27.08
N THR A 373 -8.93 -18.40 -26.41
CA THR A 373 -10.27 -17.84 -26.25
C THR A 373 -10.66 -17.83 -24.78
N TYR A 374 -11.08 -16.66 -24.28
CA TYR A 374 -11.63 -16.46 -22.95
C TYR A 374 -12.88 -15.59 -23.04
N GLY A 375 -14.04 -16.11 -22.63
CA GLY A 375 -15.32 -15.44 -22.86
C GLY A 375 -15.53 -15.14 -24.35
N ASP A 376 -15.76 -13.87 -24.66
CA ASP A 376 -15.91 -13.32 -26.02
C ASP A 376 -14.58 -12.88 -26.65
N ARG A 377 -13.48 -12.91 -25.88
CA ARG A 377 -12.17 -12.42 -26.31
C ARG A 377 -11.32 -13.53 -26.90
N LYS A 378 -10.61 -13.18 -27.97
CA LYS A 378 -9.77 -14.10 -28.74
C LYS A 378 -8.42 -13.48 -29.06
N VAL A 379 -7.34 -14.18 -28.73
CA VAL A 379 -5.97 -13.79 -29.06
C VAL A 379 -5.31 -14.88 -29.90
N ALA A 380 -4.87 -14.55 -31.11
CA ALA A 380 -4.10 -15.45 -31.96
C ALA A 380 -2.64 -15.01 -32.04
N VAL A 381 -1.75 -15.88 -31.57
CA VAL A 381 -0.31 -15.68 -31.46
C VAL A 381 0.40 -16.60 -32.43
N LYS A 382 0.97 -16.02 -33.49
CA LYS A 382 1.82 -16.75 -34.45
C LYS A 382 3.27 -16.76 -33.99
N ILE A 383 3.91 -17.92 -33.98
CA ILE A 383 5.32 -18.05 -33.58
C ILE A 383 6.22 -17.22 -34.48
N GLY A 384 7.12 -16.45 -33.88
CA GLY A 384 8.08 -15.59 -34.58
C GLY A 384 7.48 -14.33 -35.21
N ALA A 385 6.16 -14.12 -35.14
CA ALA A 385 5.53 -12.92 -35.68
C ALA A 385 5.74 -11.71 -34.75
N ASN A 386 5.95 -10.55 -35.36
CA ASN A 386 6.00 -9.24 -34.70
C ASN A 386 4.60 -8.61 -34.54
N ALA A 387 3.54 -9.39 -34.69
CA ALA A 387 2.18 -8.98 -34.43
C ALA A 387 1.34 -10.16 -33.94
N VAL A 388 0.35 -9.86 -33.10
CA VAL A 388 -0.71 -10.78 -32.65
C VAL A 388 -2.06 -10.29 -33.13
N LYS A 389 -3.06 -11.18 -33.22
CA LYS A 389 -4.44 -10.77 -33.50
C LYS A 389 -5.26 -10.79 -32.23
N VAL A 390 -5.78 -9.64 -31.80
CA VAL A 390 -6.73 -9.51 -30.69
C VAL A 390 -8.10 -9.20 -31.27
N ASN A 391 -9.07 -10.09 -31.08
CA ASN A 391 -10.41 -10.01 -31.67
C ASN A 391 -10.39 -9.73 -33.19
N GLY A 392 -9.39 -10.29 -33.88
CA GLY A 392 -9.18 -10.10 -35.33
C GLY A 392 -8.35 -8.88 -35.72
N ALA A 393 -8.20 -7.88 -34.84
CA ALA A 393 -7.35 -6.70 -35.07
C ALA A 393 -5.88 -7.02 -34.81
N SER A 394 -4.99 -6.52 -35.67
CA SER A 394 -3.54 -6.73 -35.54
C SER A 394 -2.93 -5.76 -34.53
N VAL A 395 -2.21 -6.29 -33.54
CA VAL A 395 -1.47 -5.53 -32.52
C VAL A 395 0.01 -5.88 -32.62
N THR A 396 0.86 -4.87 -32.80
CA THR A 396 2.31 -5.05 -32.93
C THR A 396 2.92 -5.52 -31.61
N VAL A 397 3.85 -6.46 -31.70
CA VAL A 397 4.69 -6.91 -30.57
C VAL A 397 6.15 -6.77 -30.92
N ASP A 398 6.88 -6.09 -30.05
CA ASP A 398 8.32 -5.84 -30.19
C ASP A 398 9.17 -7.04 -29.79
N THR A 399 8.59 -8.05 -29.12
CA THR A 399 9.28 -9.30 -28.81
C THR A 399 8.39 -10.51 -29.14
N PRO A 400 8.64 -11.19 -30.27
CA PRO A 400 7.82 -12.30 -30.75
C PRO A 400 7.72 -13.48 -29.78
N ALA A 401 6.58 -14.17 -29.82
CA ALA A 401 6.42 -15.46 -29.18
C ALA A 401 7.34 -16.52 -29.82
N PHE A 402 7.80 -17.48 -29.02
CA PHE A 402 8.68 -18.55 -29.48
C PHE A 402 8.27 -19.91 -28.91
N LEU A 403 8.73 -20.99 -29.54
CA LEU A 403 8.63 -22.34 -28.97
C LEU A 403 9.86 -22.59 -28.10
N ASN A 404 9.63 -22.90 -26.82
CA ASN A 404 10.67 -23.35 -25.92
C ASN A 404 10.54 -24.87 -25.69
N LYS A 405 11.66 -25.58 -25.72
CA LYS A 405 11.68 -27.02 -25.43
C LYS A 405 11.90 -27.25 -23.94
N VAL A 406 11.00 -27.97 -23.30
CA VAL A 406 11.09 -28.38 -21.89
C VAL A 406 10.96 -29.90 -21.83
N GLY A 407 12.06 -30.58 -21.55
CA GLY A 407 12.14 -32.03 -21.65
C GLY A 407 11.83 -32.53 -23.07
N LYS A 408 10.75 -33.31 -23.20
CA LYS A 408 10.28 -33.86 -24.49
C LYS A 408 9.21 -33.01 -25.17
N GLU A 409 8.77 -31.93 -24.54
CA GLU A 409 7.66 -31.10 -25.03
C GLU A 409 8.15 -29.75 -25.56
N SER A 410 7.41 -29.18 -26.52
CA SER A 410 7.57 -27.80 -26.96
C SER A 410 6.38 -26.98 -26.49
N LYS A 411 6.64 -25.85 -25.83
CA LYS A 411 5.62 -24.93 -25.32
C LYS A 411 5.76 -23.56 -25.97
N THR A 412 4.62 -22.91 -26.21
CA THR A 412 4.56 -21.53 -26.68
C THR A 412 4.82 -20.58 -25.52
N TYR A 413 5.92 -19.84 -25.61
CA TYR A 413 6.29 -18.79 -24.68
C TYR A 413 5.93 -17.43 -25.27
N VAL A 414 5.20 -16.63 -24.51
CA VAL A 414 4.69 -15.32 -24.92
C VAL A 414 5.07 -14.24 -23.90
N PRO A 415 5.16 -12.97 -24.31
CA PRO A 415 5.13 -11.85 -23.37
C PRO A 415 3.78 -11.86 -22.63
N LEU A 416 3.81 -12.00 -21.29
CA LEU A 416 2.60 -12.18 -20.48
C LEU A 416 1.59 -11.04 -20.65
N ALA A 417 2.06 -9.80 -20.50
CA ALA A 417 1.21 -8.59 -20.55
C ALA A 417 0.34 -8.56 -21.81
N MET A 418 0.95 -8.78 -22.98
CA MET A 418 0.23 -8.71 -24.26
C MET A 418 -0.90 -9.73 -24.37
N VAL A 419 -0.66 -11.00 -24.01
CA VAL A 419 -1.72 -12.02 -24.17
C VAL A 419 -2.81 -11.82 -23.14
N ALA A 420 -2.43 -11.52 -21.90
CA ALA A 420 -3.36 -11.30 -20.81
C ALA A 420 -4.24 -10.07 -21.06
N GLU A 421 -3.68 -8.92 -21.45
CA GLU A 421 -4.43 -7.72 -21.85
C GLU A 421 -5.33 -7.98 -23.06
N GLY A 422 -4.83 -8.73 -24.05
CA GLY A 422 -5.63 -9.14 -25.22
C GLY A 422 -6.85 -9.98 -24.81
N LEU A 423 -6.71 -10.82 -23.79
CA LEU A 423 -7.79 -11.61 -23.18
C LEU A 423 -8.59 -10.83 -22.12
N GLY A 424 -8.26 -9.56 -21.90
CA GLY A 424 -8.97 -8.67 -20.99
C GLY A 424 -8.58 -8.81 -19.52
N PHE A 425 -7.57 -9.61 -19.19
CA PHE A 425 -7.10 -9.79 -17.81
C PHE A 425 -6.37 -8.55 -17.30
N ASP A 426 -6.48 -8.33 -16.00
CA ASP A 426 -5.64 -7.39 -15.26
C ASP A 426 -4.29 -8.05 -14.93
N VAL A 427 -3.19 -7.38 -15.28
CA VAL A 427 -1.83 -7.86 -15.03
C VAL A 427 -1.03 -6.82 -14.28
N GLN A 428 -0.67 -7.15 -13.04
CA GLN A 428 0.08 -6.25 -12.17
C GLN A 428 1.40 -6.91 -11.74
N TYR A 429 2.51 -6.21 -11.97
CA TYR A 429 3.83 -6.66 -11.54
C TYR A 429 4.26 -5.93 -10.28
N VAL A 430 4.57 -6.69 -9.23
CA VAL A 430 5.13 -6.17 -7.98
C VAL A 430 6.63 -6.47 -7.97
N ALA A 431 7.43 -5.41 -8.16
CA ALA A 431 8.88 -5.51 -8.30
C ALA A 431 9.57 -6.04 -7.03
N LYS A 432 9.14 -5.59 -5.84
CA LYS A 432 9.72 -6.02 -4.55
C LYS A 432 9.60 -7.53 -4.33
N LEU A 433 8.47 -8.10 -4.75
CA LEU A 433 8.19 -9.53 -4.69
C LEU A 433 8.65 -10.30 -5.94
N LYS A 434 9.09 -9.61 -7.00
CA LYS A 434 9.26 -10.18 -8.35
C LYS A 434 8.11 -11.12 -8.71
N THR A 435 6.89 -10.63 -8.55
CA THR A 435 5.66 -11.42 -8.70
C THR A 435 4.73 -10.73 -9.68
N VAL A 436 4.17 -11.46 -10.64
CA VAL A 436 3.06 -10.99 -11.46
C VAL A 436 1.76 -11.62 -10.99
N PHE A 437 0.77 -10.77 -10.77
CA PHE A 437 -0.62 -11.14 -10.53
C PHE A 437 -1.39 -11.05 -11.85
N VAL A 438 -2.18 -12.07 -12.15
CA VAL A 438 -3.04 -12.16 -13.33
C VAL A 438 -4.46 -12.44 -12.85
N ASN A 439 -5.36 -11.48 -13.02
CA ASN A 439 -6.73 -11.57 -12.57
C ASN A 439 -7.71 -11.44 -13.76
N PRO A 440 -8.59 -12.44 -13.97
CA PRO A 440 -9.48 -12.48 -15.12
C PRO A 440 -10.66 -11.51 -15.06
#